data_AF-A0A852SU32-F1
#
_entry.id   AF-A0A852SU32-F1
#
_cell.length_a   1.000
_cell.length_b   1.000
_cell.length_c   1.000
_cell.angle_alpha   90.00
_cell.angle_beta   90.00
_cell.angle_gamma   90.00
#
_symmetry.space_group_name_H-M   'P 1'
#
loop_
_entity.id
_entity.type
_entity.pdbx_description
1 polymer ?
#
loop_
_entity_poly.entity_id
_entity_poly.type
_entity_poly.pdbx_seq_one_letter_code
_entity_poly.pdbx_strand_id
1 'polypeptide(L)'
;MATTMTYTAKLIDGPLEGKTISTGFLDSGDARPRLEISAPAGSKHYLYVRASGAELEYASDDGRGQRPTAVSYRYLETVFD
;
A
#
# COMPACT_ATOMS: atom_id res chain seq x y z
N MET A 1 13.13 -17.04 12.23
CA MET A 1 13.39 -16.01 11.20
C MET A 1 12.05 -15.39 10.83
N ALA A 2 11.80 -14.15 11.22
CA ALA A 2 10.56 -13.47 10.84
C ALA A 2 10.69 -13.08 9.36
N THR A 3 10.00 -13.79 8.48
CA THR A 3 9.87 -13.37 7.09
C THR A 3 9.06 -12.08 7.10
N THR A 4 9.72 -10.94 6.96
CA THR A 4 9.06 -9.65 6.74
C THR A 4 8.33 -9.74 5.41
N MET A 5 7.09 -10.23 5.43
CA MET A 5 6.25 -10.28 4.26
C MET A 5 5.97 -8.84 3.83
N THR A 6 6.23 -8.56 2.57
CA THR A 6 5.94 -7.27 1.94
C THR A 6 5.01 -7.50 0.76
N TYR A 7 4.26 -6.46 0.42
CA TYR A 7 3.37 -6.45 -0.72
C TYR A 7 3.61 -5.18 -1.54
N THR A 8 3.09 -5.21 -2.76
CA THR A 8 3.20 -4.09 -3.70
C THR A 8 2.00 -3.18 -3.55
N ALA A 9 2.21 -1.99 -3.02
CA ALA A 9 1.24 -0.91 -3.03
C ALA A 9 1.26 -0.21 -4.39
N LYS A 10 0.20 -0.37 -5.18
CA LYS A 10 0.03 0.28 -6.49
C LYS A 10 -0.71 1.59 -6.29
N LEU A 11 -0.08 2.71 -6.63
CA LEU A 11 -0.72 4.02 -6.55
C LEU A 11 -1.49 4.25 -7.86
N ILE A 12 -2.82 4.24 -7.78
CA ILE A 12 -3.71 4.30 -8.95
C ILE A 12 -4.26 5.70 -9.21
N ASP A 13 -3.88 6.69 -8.40
CA ASP A 13 -4.34 8.08 -8.49
C ASP A 13 -3.32 9.04 -7.86
N GLY A 14 -3.50 10.35 -8.02
CA GLY A 14 -2.75 11.40 -7.34
C GLY A 14 -1.35 11.70 -7.90
N PRO A 15 -0.51 12.44 -7.14
CA PRO A 15 0.79 12.92 -7.61
C PRO A 15 1.82 11.81 -7.85
N LEU A 16 1.57 10.59 -7.36
CA LEU A 16 2.42 9.43 -7.56
C LEU A 16 1.68 8.32 -8.32
N GLU A 17 0.61 8.65 -9.05
CA GLU A 17 -0.10 7.71 -9.92
C GLU A 17 0.86 6.92 -10.82
N GLY A 18 0.60 5.62 -10.97
CA GLY A 18 1.41 4.70 -11.76
C GLY A 18 2.70 4.24 -11.07
N LYS A 19 3.03 4.78 -9.89
CA LYS A 19 4.14 4.26 -9.08
C LYS A 19 3.71 3.07 -8.23
N THR A 20 4.67 2.21 -7.94
CA THR A 20 4.52 1.08 -7.04
C THR A 20 5.51 1.19 -5.89
N ILE A 21 5.06 0.84 -4.69
CA ILE A 21 5.86 0.91 -3.47
C ILE A 21 5.82 -0.43 -2.77
N SER A 22 6.98 -0.96 -2.41
CA SER A 22 7.09 -2.15 -1.59
C SER A 22 6.90 -1.78 -0.13
N THR A 23 5.86 -2.31 0.51
CA THR A 23 5.56 -2.02 1.92
C THR A 23 5.24 -3.29 2.69
N GLY A 24 5.50 -3.27 4.00
CA GLY A 24 5.24 -4.40 4.88
C GLY A 24 3.76 -4.50 5.26
N PHE A 25 3.29 -5.71 5.48
CA PHE A 25 2.02 -5.93 6.17
C PHE A 25 2.08 -5.39 7.60
N LEU A 26 0.91 -5.19 8.19
CA LEU A 26 0.75 -4.98 9.62
C LEU A 26 1.14 -6.27 10.37
N ASP A 27 1.39 -6.15 11.67
CA ASP A 27 1.69 -7.29 12.54
C ASP A 27 0.58 -8.36 12.52
N SER A 28 -0.68 -7.92 12.37
CA SER A 28 -1.85 -8.78 12.18
C SER A 28 -1.83 -9.60 10.88
N GLY A 29 -0.97 -9.23 9.91
CA GLY A 29 -0.90 -9.84 8.58
C GLY A 29 -1.76 -9.15 7.52
N ASP A 30 -2.47 -8.08 7.89
CA ASP A 30 -3.29 -7.27 6.98
C ASP A 30 -2.48 -6.19 6.25
N ALA A 31 -2.91 -5.85 5.04
CA ALA A 31 -2.34 -4.71 4.31
C ALA A 31 -2.67 -3.40 5.03
N ARG A 32 -1.75 -2.42 4.97
CA ARG A 32 -1.94 -1.14 5.65
C ARG A 32 -3.19 -0.43 5.09
N PRO A 33 -4.13 0.03 5.93
CA PRO A 33 -5.31 0.75 5.46
C PRO A 33 -4.96 2.11 4.86
N ARG A 34 -3.87 2.73 5.35
CA ARG A 34 -3.32 3.99 4.85
C ARG A 34 -1.81 3.90 4.66
N LEU A 35 -1.30 4.57 3.64
CA LEU A 35 0.10 4.78 3.37
C LEU A 35 0.39 6.27 3.42
N GLU A 36 1.48 6.62 4.10
CA GLU A 36 2.01 7.96 4.15
C GLU A 36 3.34 7.96 3.42
N ILE A 37 3.45 8.80 2.40
CA ILE A 37 4.63 8.88 1.55
C ILE A 37 5.15 10.30 1.59
N SER A 38 6.37 10.47 2.11
CA SER A 38 7.04 11.77 2.12
C SER A 38 7.29 12.24 0.68
N ALA A 39 6.87 13.46 0.38
CA ALA A 39 7.16 14.07 -0.90
C ALA A 39 8.66 14.40 -1.00
N PRO A 40 9.25 14.37 -2.22
CA PRO A 40 10.67 14.67 -2.43
C PRO A 40 11.08 16.10 -2.01
N ALA A 41 10.12 17.02 -1.88
CA ALA A 41 10.36 18.39 -1.45
C ALA A 41 10.38 18.56 0.09
N GLY A 42 10.28 17.47 0.88
CA GLY A 42 10.53 17.46 2.33
C GLY A 42 9.44 18.06 3.22
N SER A 43 8.61 18.97 2.71
CA SER A 43 7.62 19.73 3.52
C SER A 43 6.18 19.22 3.41
N LYS A 44 5.96 18.05 2.81
CA LYS A 44 4.61 17.48 2.68
C LYS A 44 4.61 15.97 2.55
N HIS A 45 3.51 15.37 2.99
CA HIS A 45 3.24 13.94 2.97
C HIS A 45 2.01 13.70 2.12
N TYR A 46 2.12 12.77 1.18
CA TYR A 46 0.97 12.29 0.44
C TYR A 46 0.33 11.15 1.20
N LEU A 47 -0.93 11.33 1.58
CA LEU A 47 -1.74 10.29 2.16
C LEU A 47 -2.44 9.52 1.06
N TYR A 48 -2.29 8.22 1.12
CA TYR A 48 -2.93 7.27 0.25
C TYR A 48 -3.74 6.30 1.08
N VAL A 49 -4.98 6.07 0.70
CA VAL A 49 -5.84 5.07 1.35
C VAL A 49 -5.98 3.87 0.45
N ARG A 50 -6.04 2.69 1.07
CA ARG A 50 -6.33 1.46 0.33
C ARG A 50 -7.64 1.65 -0.42
N ALA A 51 -7.63 1.39 -1.73
CA ALA A 51 -8.84 1.37 -2.53
C ALA A 51 -9.81 0.34 -1.95
N SER A 52 -11.02 0.77 -1.58
CA SER A 52 -12.05 -0.12 -1.07
C SER A 52 -12.74 -0.79 -2.26
N GLY A 53 -12.35 -2.02 -2.57
CA GLY A 53 -12.89 -2.77 -3.70
C GLY A 53 -12.18 -4.09 -3.94
N ALA A 54 -12.74 -4.93 -4.82
CA ALA A 54 -12.23 -6.22 -5.27
C ALA A 54 -10.89 -6.15 -6.05
N GLU A 55 -10.16 -5.05 -5.92
CA GLU A 55 -8.86 -4.76 -6.54
C GLU A 55 -7.68 -5.19 -5.64
N LEU A 56 -7.92 -6.20 -4.79
CA LEU A 56 -6.86 -6.91 -4.10
C LEU A 56 -6.46 -8.10 -4.97
N GLU A 57 -5.24 -8.08 -5.48
CA GLU A 57 -4.67 -9.25 -6.12
C GLU A 57 -4.10 -10.14 -5.02
N TYR A 58 -4.77 -11.27 -4.79
CA TYR A 58 -4.29 -12.33 -3.91
C TYR A 58 -3.40 -13.28 -4.71
N ALA A 59 -2.20 -13.58 -4.21
CA ALA A 59 -1.51 -14.78 -4.68
C ALA A 59 -2.30 -15.98 -4.16
N SER A 60 -3.07 -16.59 -5.05
CA SER A 60 -3.72 -17.86 -4.76
C SER A 60 -2.71 -18.99 -4.95
N ASP A 61 -2.84 -20.01 -4.10
CA ASP A 61 -2.22 -21.34 -4.21
C ASP A 61 -0.92 -21.60 -3.43
N ASP A 62 -0.93 -21.46 -2.10
CA ASP A 62 0.11 -22.12 -1.28
C ASP A 62 -0.29 -22.28 0.20
N GLY A 63 -1.52 -22.73 0.51
CA GLY A 63 -1.93 -23.23 1.85
C GLY A 63 -1.73 -22.31 3.08
N ARG A 64 -1.23 -21.08 2.89
CA ARG A 64 -0.86 -20.08 3.89
C ARG A 64 -1.58 -18.77 3.61
N GLY A 65 -2.91 -18.86 3.57
CA GLY A 65 -3.84 -17.75 3.80
C GLY A 65 -3.80 -16.59 2.80
N GLN A 66 -4.86 -16.45 2.01
CA GLN A 66 -5.61 -15.23 1.66
C GLN A 66 -4.93 -13.84 1.81
N ARG A 67 -3.65 -13.66 1.48
CA ARG A 67 -2.93 -12.40 1.66
C ARG A 67 -2.66 -11.75 0.30
N PRO A 68 -2.96 -10.46 0.13
CA PRO A 68 -2.78 -9.79 -1.15
C PRO A 68 -1.31 -9.54 -1.45
N THR A 69 -0.85 -9.88 -2.66
CA THR A 69 0.51 -9.55 -3.12
C THR A 69 0.59 -8.16 -3.72
N ALA A 70 -0.52 -7.66 -4.25
CA ALA A 70 -0.65 -6.29 -4.70
C ALA A 70 -1.97 -5.66 -4.23
N VAL A 71 -1.87 -4.40 -3.80
CA VAL A 71 -2.99 -3.64 -3.25
C VAL A 71 -3.00 -2.27 -3.92
N SER A 72 -4.13 -1.90 -4.51
CA SER A 72 -4.34 -0.57 -5.06
C SER A 72 -4.60 0.46 -3.98
N TYR A 73 -4.01 1.64 -4.11
CA TYR A 73 -4.15 2.78 -3.22
C TYR A 73 -4.55 4.02 -4.01
N ARG A 74 -5.52 4.75 -3.46
CA ARG A 74 -6.00 6.02 -4.00
C ARG A 74 -5.46 7.15 -3.17
N TYR A 75 -5.12 8.24 -3.83
CA TYR A 75 -4.73 9.46 -3.17
C TYR A 75 -5.91 10.01 -2.35
N LEU A 76 -5.64 10.32 -1.09
CA LEU A 76 -6.62 10.93 -0.18
C LEU A 76 -6.39 12.44 -0.12
N GLU A 77 -5.22 12.84 0.34
CA GLU A 77 -4.87 14.25 0.55
C GLU A 77 -3.36 14.43 0.67
N THR A 78 -2.92 15.69 0.66
CA THR A 78 -1.54 16.07 0.94
C THR A 78 -1.52 16.83 2.26
N VAL A 79 -0.81 16.28 3.23
CA VAL A 79 -0.58 16.92 4.53
C VAL A 79 0.71 17.72 4.42
N PHE A 80 0.67 18.98 4.81
CA PHE A 80 1.84 19.86 4.88
C PHE A 80 2.28 19.93 6.34
N ASP A 81 3.60 19.82 6.58
CA ASP A 81 4.20 20.03 7.90
C ASP A 81 4.31 21.53 8.21
#